data_AF-A0A9D5REZ7-F1
#
_entry.id   AF-A0A9D5REZ7-F1
#
_cell.length_a   1.000
_cell.length_b   1.000
_cell.length_c   1.000
_cell.angle_alpha   90.00
_cell.angle_beta   90.00
_cell.angle_gamma   90.00
#
_symmetry.space_group_name_H-M   'P 1'
#
loop_
_entity.id
_entity.type
_entity.pdbx_description
1 polymer ?
#
loop_
_entity_poly.entity_id
_entity_poly.type
_entity_poly.pdbx_seq_one_letter_code
_entity_poly.pdbx_strand_id
1 'polypeptide(L)'
;MIQDIAPHALRNEFVPGVRPKPGDTVFWFAQGKLIGAFREGALTLPTWEALGKPRVRYLFSLDGNNMFLCLDADGTVPEGMEPLSVRALRTKDATERPAIFAAWTAWQLANWYLDNRYCGRCGGETGDAADERCIVCPTCGRRIYPRIIPAV
;
A
#
# COMPACT_ATOMS: atom_id res chain seq x y z
N MET A 1 -19.86 -2.48 -6.30
CA MET A 1 -18.76 -1.49 -6.28
C MET A 1 -17.44 -2.20 -5.98
N ILE A 2 -16.29 -1.58 -6.23
CA ILE A 2 -14.97 -2.23 -6.01
C ILE A 2 -14.73 -2.58 -4.53
N GLN A 3 -15.34 -1.82 -3.62
CA GLN A 3 -15.31 -2.03 -2.18
C GLN A 3 -16.30 -3.10 -1.66
N ASP A 4 -17.18 -3.63 -2.52
CA ASP A 4 -18.16 -4.65 -2.11
C ASP A 4 -17.50 -6.03 -2.13
N ILE A 5 -16.70 -6.30 -1.11
CA ILE A 5 -15.83 -7.47 -1.01
C ILE A 5 -16.33 -8.54 -0.04
N ALA A 6 -17.57 -8.45 0.46
CA ALA A 6 -18.13 -9.42 1.40
C ALA A 6 -18.01 -10.88 0.86
N PRO A 7 -17.64 -11.86 1.70
CA PRO A 7 -17.49 -11.78 3.16
C PRO A 7 -16.15 -11.23 3.65
N HIS A 8 -15.24 -10.85 2.75
CA HIS A 8 -13.92 -10.33 3.10
C HIS A 8 -14.00 -8.94 3.75
N ALA A 9 -13.05 -8.65 4.63
CA ALA A 9 -12.99 -7.41 5.38
C ALA A 9 -11.60 -6.77 5.33
N LEU A 10 -11.53 -5.56 4.75
CA LEU A 10 -10.36 -4.70 4.81
C LEU A 10 -10.44 -3.79 6.04
N ARG A 11 -9.44 -3.88 6.91
CA ARG A 11 -9.29 -3.14 8.17
C ARG A 11 -8.23 -2.06 8.00
N ASN A 12 -8.66 -0.85 7.66
CA ASN A 12 -7.77 0.27 7.29
C ASN A 12 -7.26 1.08 8.50
N GLU A 13 -7.58 0.67 9.72
CA GLU A 13 -7.20 1.35 10.95
C GLU A 13 -5.67 1.48 11.06
N PHE A 14 -5.21 2.59 11.64
CA PHE A 14 -3.80 2.74 11.99
C PHE A 14 -3.51 1.92 13.24
N VAL A 15 -2.58 0.98 13.12
CA VAL A 15 -2.11 0.18 14.25
C VAL A 15 -0.61 0.43 14.38
N PRO A 16 -0.16 1.24 15.37
CA PRO A 16 1.25 1.53 15.54
C PRO A 16 2.02 0.28 15.97
N GLY A 17 3.27 0.16 15.52
CA GLY A 17 4.17 -0.87 15.99
C GLY A 17 4.01 -2.27 15.37
N VAL A 18 3.08 -2.46 14.42
CA VAL A 18 2.95 -3.74 13.69
C VAL A 18 4.27 -4.06 12.98
N ARG A 19 4.79 -5.28 13.20
CA ARG A 19 6.01 -5.80 12.58
C ARG A 19 5.65 -6.85 11.54
N PRO A 20 6.33 -6.88 10.38
CA PRO A 20 6.10 -7.90 9.37
C PRO A 20 6.54 -9.28 9.88
N LYS A 21 5.82 -10.31 9.44
CA LYS A 21 6.10 -11.72 9.68
C LYS A 21 6.31 -12.44 8.34
N PRO A 22 6.97 -13.61 8.32
CA PRO A 22 6.97 -14.48 7.15
C PRO A 22 5.55 -14.72 6.64
N GLY A 23 5.36 -14.65 5.32
CA GLY A 23 4.03 -14.74 4.68
C GLY A 23 3.23 -13.43 4.58
N ASP A 24 3.58 -12.38 5.33
CA ASP A 24 2.89 -11.10 5.21
C ASP A 24 3.10 -10.49 3.81
N THR A 25 2.03 -9.95 3.25
CA THR A 25 2.03 -9.37 1.89
C THR A 25 2.69 -7.99 1.90
N VAL A 26 3.54 -7.75 0.90
CA VAL A 26 4.18 -6.45 0.70
C VAL A 26 3.81 -5.90 -0.67
N PHE A 27 3.16 -4.74 -0.68
CA PHE A 27 2.98 -3.93 -1.87
C PHE A 27 4.29 -3.22 -2.19
N TRP A 28 4.85 -3.50 -3.36
CA TRP A 28 6.02 -2.78 -3.86
C TRP A 28 5.66 -2.06 -5.16
N PHE A 29 5.81 -0.74 -5.15
CA PHE A 29 5.53 0.10 -6.31
C PHE A 29 6.84 0.60 -6.94
N ALA A 30 7.28 -0.04 -8.01
CA ALA A 30 8.44 0.39 -8.79
C ALA A 30 7.98 1.32 -9.92
N GLN A 31 8.45 2.58 -9.92
CA GLN A 31 8.08 3.60 -10.92
C GLN A 31 6.55 3.75 -11.09
N GLY A 32 5.79 3.67 -9.99
CA GLY A 32 4.33 3.78 -9.98
C GLY A 32 3.57 2.55 -10.48
N LYS A 33 4.26 1.45 -10.82
CA LYS A 33 3.66 0.16 -11.17
C LYS A 33 3.78 -0.80 -10.00
N LEU A 34 2.74 -1.61 -9.79
CA LEU A 34 2.71 -2.62 -8.73
C LEU A 34 3.50 -3.85 -9.17
N ILE A 35 4.47 -4.28 -8.38
CA ILE A 35 5.15 -5.56 -8.62
C ILE A 35 4.23 -6.70 -8.17
N GLY A 36 3.94 -7.62 -9.09
CA GLY A 36 3.12 -8.80 -8.82
C GLY A 36 3.01 -9.69 -10.05
N ALA A 37 2.16 -10.71 -9.98
CA ALA A 37 1.89 -11.62 -11.09
C ALA A 37 0.41 -11.99 -11.12
N PHE A 38 -0.08 -12.42 -12.28
CA PHE A 38 -1.35 -13.14 -12.36
C PHE A 38 -1.06 -14.64 -12.54
N ARG A 39 -1.56 -15.46 -11.60
CA ARG A 39 -1.43 -16.92 -11.64
C ARG A 39 -2.83 -17.51 -11.60
N GLU A 40 -3.20 -18.29 -12.61
CA GLU A 40 -4.54 -18.87 -12.73
C GLU A 40 -5.67 -17.83 -12.62
N GLY A 41 -5.42 -16.61 -13.11
CA GLY A 41 -6.36 -15.49 -13.02
C GLY A 41 -6.31 -14.68 -11.73
N ALA A 42 -5.57 -15.14 -10.71
CA ALA A 42 -5.47 -14.49 -9.41
C ALA A 42 -4.25 -13.57 -9.25
N LEU A 43 -4.44 -12.42 -8.60
CA LEU A 43 -3.36 -11.47 -8.31
C LEU A 43 -2.48 -12.02 -7.19
N THR A 44 -1.24 -12.35 -7.52
CA THR A 44 -0.21 -12.77 -6.58
C THR A 44 0.75 -11.61 -6.30
N LEU A 45 0.93 -11.31 -5.02
CA LEU A 45 1.81 -10.25 -4.52
C LEU A 45 3.01 -10.87 -3.79
N PRO A 46 4.16 -10.18 -3.74
CA PRO A 46 5.32 -10.71 -3.02
C PRO A 46 5.10 -10.68 -1.51
N THR A 47 5.70 -11.65 -0.83
CA THR A 47 5.76 -11.70 0.63
C THR A 47 7.00 -10.95 1.13
N TRP A 48 7.00 -10.57 2.40
CA TRP A 48 8.14 -9.89 3.03
C TRP A 48 9.46 -10.68 2.92
N GLU A 49 9.39 -12.00 3.05
CA GLU A 49 10.56 -12.88 2.89
C GLU A 49 11.03 -13.00 1.45
N ALA A 50 10.11 -13.06 0.47
CA ALA A 50 10.44 -13.17 -0.95
C ALA A 50 11.16 -11.93 -1.47
N LEU A 51 10.93 -10.77 -0.84
CA LEU A 51 11.65 -9.52 -1.13
C LEU A 51 12.98 -9.38 -0.37
N GLY A 52 13.43 -10.40 0.37
CA GLY A 52 14.65 -10.31 1.16
C GLY A 52 14.50 -9.45 2.42
N LYS A 53 13.29 -9.37 2.99
CA LYS A 53 12.97 -8.65 4.24
C LYS A 53 13.27 -7.15 4.20
N PRO A 54 12.71 -6.41 3.22
CA PRO A 54 12.97 -4.98 3.07
C PRO A 54 12.42 -4.15 4.25
N ARG A 55 12.81 -2.88 4.29
CA ARG A 55 12.13 -1.90 5.15
C ARG A 55 10.72 -1.69 4.65
N VAL A 56 9.78 -1.73 5.60
CA VAL A 56 8.36 -1.69 5.28
C VAL A 56 7.59 -0.74 6.20
N ARG A 57 6.45 -0.25 5.71
CA ARG A 57 5.46 0.50 6.48
C ARG A 57 4.14 -0.27 6.50
N TYR A 58 3.52 -0.41 7.67
CA TYR A 58 2.20 -1.04 7.78
C TYR A 58 1.13 -0.18 7.07
N LEU A 59 0.32 -0.83 6.22
CA LEU A 59 -0.79 -0.19 5.55
C LEU A 59 -2.11 -0.56 6.22
N PHE A 60 -2.50 -1.83 6.23
CA PHE A 60 -3.79 -2.29 6.73
C PHE A 60 -3.77 -3.82 6.81
N SER A 61 -4.90 -4.43 7.18
CA SER A 61 -5.08 -5.87 7.05
C SER A 61 -6.29 -6.24 6.19
N LEU A 62 -6.21 -7.39 5.52
CA LEU A 62 -7.31 -8.01 4.78
C LEU A 62 -7.52 -9.41 5.36
N ASP A 63 -8.71 -9.66 5.92
CA ASP A 63 -9.05 -10.91 6.61
C ASP A 63 -8.03 -11.32 7.69
N GLY A 64 -7.44 -10.33 8.36
CA GLY A 64 -6.43 -10.53 9.41
C GLY A 64 -5.00 -10.69 8.89
N ASN A 65 -4.78 -10.77 7.57
CA ASN A 65 -3.43 -10.78 6.98
C ASN A 65 -2.89 -9.35 6.91
N ASN A 66 -1.74 -9.11 7.52
CA ASN A 66 -1.13 -7.79 7.50
C ASN A 66 -0.54 -7.50 6.13
N MET A 67 -0.75 -6.26 5.68
CA MET A 67 -0.27 -5.79 4.39
C MET A 67 0.59 -4.54 4.58
N PHE A 68 1.73 -4.53 3.92
CA PHE A 68 2.75 -3.51 4.09
C PHE A 68 3.11 -2.85 2.76
N LEU A 69 3.71 -1.66 2.84
CA LEU A 69 4.34 -0.95 1.75
C LEU A 69 5.86 -1.16 1.83
N CYS A 70 6.48 -1.60 0.73
CA CYS A 70 7.94 -1.59 0.60
C CYS A 70 8.45 -0.15 0.50
N LEU A 71 9.46 0.19 1.31
CA LEU A 71 10.10 1.51 1.33
C LEU A 71 11.44 1.55 0.60
N ASP A 72 11.95 0.40 0.18
CA ASP A 72 13.22 0.31 -0.53
C ASP A 72 12.96 0.50 -2.03
N ALA A 73 13.60 1.54 -2.59
CA ALA A 73 13.45 1.90 -4.00
C ALA A 73 14.24 0.95 -4.92
N ASP A 74 15.33 0.39 -4.39
CA ASP A 74 16.24 -0.50 -5.10
C ASP A 74 16.00 -1.92 -4.59
N GLY A 75 15.44 -2.76 -5.47
CA GLY A 75 15.17 -4.16 -5.18
C GLY A 75 15.16 -4.95 -6.47
N THR A 76 15.40 -6.25 -6.35
CA THR A 76 15.25 -7.18 -7.48
C THR A 76 13.81 -7.64 -7.53
N VAL A 77 13.17 -7.49 -8.69
CA VAL A 77 11.83 -8.06 -8.95
C VAL A 77 11.91 -9.58 -8.76
N PRO A 78 11.10 -10.19 -7.87
CA PRO A 78 11.10 -11.64 -7.70
C PRO A 78 10.81 -12.37 -9.01
N GLU A 79 11.37 -13.56 -9.14
CA GLU A 79 11.17 -14.39 -10.33
C GLU A 79 9.67 -14.66 -10.59
N GLY A 80 9.27 -14.52 -11.85
CA GLY A 80 7.88 -14.72 -12.27
C GLY A 80 6.93 -13.60 -11.86
N MET A 81 7.43 -12.45 -11.42
CA MET A 81 6.66 -11.23 -11.21
C MET A 81 7.06 -10.14 -12.21
N GLU A 82 6.13 -9.22 -12.46
CA GLU A 82 6.32 -8.12 -13.41
C GLU A 82 5.70 -6.81 -12.89
N PRO A 83 6.09 -5.65 -13.45
CA PRO A 83 5.46 -4.38 -13.14
C PRO A 83 4.05 -4.26 -13.77
N LEU A 84 3.01 -4.36 -12.94
CA LEU A 84 1.61 -4.28 -13.32
C LEU A 84 1.06 -2.84 -13.19
N SER A 85 0.25 -2.43 -14.16
CA SER A 85 -0.52 -1.19 -14.05
C SER A 85 -1.68 -1.39 -13.07
N VAL A 86 -1.74 -0.59 -12.01
CA VAL A 86 -2.86 -0.63 -11.03
C VAL A 86 -4.21 -0.37 -11.71
N ARG A 87 -4.22 0.45 -12.77
CA ARG A 87 -5.44 0.71 -13.57
C ARG A 87 -5.92 -0.54 -14.31
N ALA A 88 -5.00 -1.39 -14.77
CA ALA A 88 -5.33 -2.62 -15.48
C ALA A 88 -5.94 -3.69 -14.56
N LEU A 89 -5.83 -3.54 -13.23
CA LEU A 89 -6.47 -4.44 -12.28
C LEU A 89 -8.01 -4.33 -12.30
N ARG A 90 -8.57 -3.23 -12.83
CA ARG A 90 -10.02 -2.94 -12.78
C ARG A 90 -10.88 -3.88 -13.65
N THR A 91 -10.29 -4.54 -14.64
CA THR A 91 -11.02 -5.36 -15.63
C THR A 91 -11.04 -6.85 -15.28
N LYS A 92 -10.64 -7.21 -14.06
CA LYS A 92 -10.46 -8.60 -13.62
C LYS A 92 -11.71 -9.14 -12.90
N ASP A 93 -11.78 -10.47 -12.80
CA ASP A 93 -12.94 -11.21 -12.33
C ASP A 93 -13.40 -10.84 -10.92
N ALA A 94 -14.68 -11.14 -10.65
CA ALA A 94 -15.33 -10.85 -9.39
C ALA A 94 -14.65 -11.48 -8.15
N THR A 95 -14.00 -12.63 -8.34
CA THR A 95 -13.32 -13.39 -7.28
C THR A 95 -12.07 -12.68 -6.76
N GLU A 96 -11.44 -11.85 -7.59
CA GLU A 96 -10.22 -11.11 -7.24
C GLU A 96 -10.51 -9.74 -6.61
N ARG A 97 -11.79 -9.36 -6.47
CA ARG A 97 -12.16 -8.05 -5.92
C ARG A 97 -11.50 -7.73 -4.57
N PRO A 98 -11.36 -8.64 -3.60
CA PRO A 98 -10.68 -8.34 -2.33
C PRO A 98 -9.21 -7.93 -2.54
N ALA A 99 -8.46 -8.72 -3.33
CA ALA A 99 -7.06 -8.45 -3.63
C ALA A 99 -6.88 -7.17 -4.45
N ILE A 100 -7.77 -6.94 -5.43
CA ILE A 100 -7.76 -5.73 -6.26
C ILE A 100 -8.10 -4.50 -5.41
N PHE A 101 -9.10 -4.58 -4.53
CA PHE A 101 -9.46 -3.50 -3.63
C PHE A 101 -8.29 -3.16 -2.70
N ALA A 102 -7.64 -4.17 -2.11
CA ALA A 102 -6.43 -3.97 -1.32
C ALA A 102 -5.31 -3.31 -2.13
N ALA A 103 -5.05 -3.75 -3.36
CA ALA A 103 -4.04 -3.13 -4.22
C ALA A 103 -4.33 -1.65 -4.52
N TRP A 104 -5.60 -1.28 -4.73
CA TRP A 104 -6.02 0.10 -4.93
C TRP A 104 -5.88 0.94 -3.66
N THR A 105 -6.28 0.41 -2.50
CA THR A 105 -6.09 1.07 -1.20
C THR A 105 -4.61 1.30 -0.92
N ALA A 106 -3.77 0.29 -1.17
CA ALA A 106 -2.32 0.40 -1.01
C ALA A 106 -1.71 1.45 -1.95
N TRP A 107 -2.13 1.47 -3.22
CA TRP A 107 -1.68 2.46 -4.19
C TRP A 107 -2.05 3.89 -3.78
N GLN A 108 -3.27 4.11 -3.30
CA GLN A 108 -3.71 5.42 -2.79
C GLN A 108 -2.84 5.89 -1.62
N LEU A 109 -2.58 5.00 -0.65
CA LEU A 109 -1.72 5.31 0.50
C LEU A 109 -0.26 5.54 0.09
N ALA A 110 0.27 4.72 -0.81
CA ALA A 110 1.64 4.85 -1.31
C ALA A 110 1.85 6.21 -2.00
N ASN A 111 0.93 6.62 -2.87
CA ASN A 111 0.99 7.94 -3.52
C ASN A 111 0.85 9.07 -2.50
N TRP A 112 -0.04 8.94 -1.51
CA TRP A 112 -0.15 9.94 -0.46
C TRP A 112 1.17 10.11 0.31
N TYR A 113 1.88 9.04 0.65
CA TYR A 113 3.20 9.15 1.27
C TYR A 113 4.22 9.80 0.33
N LEU A 114 4.24 9.40 -0.94
CA LEU A 114 5.18 9.93 -1.94
C LEU A 114 4.98 11.45 -2.15
N ASP A 115 3.73 11.88 -2.34
CA ASP A 115 3.35 13.26 -2.63
C ASP A 115 3.56 14.20 -1.45
N ASN A 116 3.67 13.67 -0.23
CA ASN A 116 3.76 14.46 0.99
C ASN A 116 5.11 14.33 1.70
N ARG A 117 6.16 13.87 1.00
CA ARG A 117 7.55 13.81 1.52
C ARG A 117 8.07 15.19 1.95
N TYR A 118 7.58 16.26 1.33
CA TYR A 118 7.88 17.64 1.71
C TYR A 118 6.61 18.42 2.01
N CYS A 119 6.69 19.33 2.97
CA CYS A 119 5.56 20.13 3.39
C CYS A 119 5.23 21.19 2.33
N GLY A 120 4.07 21.06 1.69
CA GLY A 120 3.61 22.07 0.72
C GLY A 120 3.34 23.48 1.28
N ARG A 121 3.53 23.72 2.59
CA ARG A 121 3.44 25.06 3.20
C ARG A 121 4.80 25.74 3.35
N CYS A 122 5.82 25.00 3.80
CA CYS A 122 7.12 25.58 4.18
C CYS A 122 8.32 24.89 3.52
N GLY A 123 8.13 23.86 2.71
CA GLY A 123 9.18 23.12 2.01
C GLY A 123 9.97 22.12 2.87
N GLY A 124 9.80 22.11 4.19
CA GLY A 124 10.52 21.20 5.08
C GLY A 124 10.16 19.72 4.86
N GLU A 125 11.11 18.81 5.06
CA GLU A 125 10.88 17.37 5.02
C GLU A 125 9.89 16.96 6.11
N THR A 126 8.96 16.07 5.77
CA THR A 126 7.91 15.60 6.67
C THR A 126 8.26 14.23 7.26
N GLY A 127 7.55 13.82 8.32
CA GLY A 127 7.69 12.50 8.93
C GLY A 127 6.34 11.92 9.32
N ASP A 128 6.31 10.63 9.69
CA ASP A 128 5.11 9.97 10.17
C ASP A 128 4.70 10.47 11.56
N ALA A 129 3.40 10.59 11.80
CA ALA A 129 2.85 10.75 13.15
C ALA A 129 2.93 9.44 13.95
N ALA A 130 3.02 9.54 15.27
CA ALA A 130 3.12 8.36 16.15
C ALA A 130 1.74 7.80 16.58
N ASP A 131 0.71 8.64 16.56
CA ASP A 131 -0.61 8.42 17.16
C ASP A 131 -1.68 8.04 16.13
N GLU A 132 -1.51 8.41 14.86
CA GLU A 132 -2.50 8.19 13.81
C GLU A 132 -1.84 8.09 12.42
N ARG A 133 -2.62 7.70 11.40
CA ARG A 133 -2.15 7.74 10.01
C ARG A 133 -2.14 9.17 9.48
N CYS A 134 -1.10 9.90 9.84
CA CYS A 134 -0.87 11.29 9.44
C CYS A 134 0.62 11.51 9.16
N ILE A 135 0.91 12.46 8.29
CA ILE A 135 2.25 12.99 8.06
C ILE A 135 2.34 14.37 8.72
N VAL A 136 3.40 14.61 9.49
CA VAL A 136 3.63 15.85 10.24
C VAL A 136 4.87 16.55 9.71
N CYS A 137 4.77 17.86 9.51
CA CYS A 137 5.92 18.71 9.26
C CYS A 137 6.53 19.17 10.59
N PRO A 138 7.76 18.76 10.95
CA PRO A 138 8.39 19.18 12.20
C PRO A 138 8.73 20.68 12.21
N THR A 139 8.92 21.30 11.03
CA THR A 139 9.28 22.73 10.93
C THR A 139 8.14 23.68 11.29
N CYS A 140 6.89 23.36 10.89
CA CYS A 140 5.75 24.28 11.07
C CYS A 140 4.53 23.64 11.75
N GLY A 141 4.64 22.38 12.18
CA GLY A 141 3.57 21.66 12.88
C GLY A 141 2.37 21.26 12.00
N ARG A 142 2.44 21.46 10.68
CA ARG A 142 1.33 21.08 9.77
C ARG A 142 1.13 19.57 9.78
N ARG A 143 -0.10 19.13 10.07
CA ARG A 143 -0.57 17.76 9.92
C ARG A 143 -1.24 17.58 8.56
N ILE A 144 -0.98 16.46 7.89
CA ILE A 144 -1.49 16.13 6.57
C ILE A 144 -2.08 14.72 6.63
N TYR A 145 -3.30 14.54 6.15
CA TYR A 145 -4.04 13.27 6.20
C TYR A 145 -4.25 12.68 4.81
N PRO A 146 -4.40 11.34 4.69
CA PRO A 146 -4.85 10.73 3.44
C PRO A 146 -6.19 11.34 2.99
N ARG A 147 -6.29 11.67 1.70
CA ARG A 147 -7.50 12.30 1.15
C ARG A 147 -8.41 11.28 0.48
N ILE A 148 -9.69 11.33 0.80
CA ILE A 148 -10.77 10.66 0.07
C ILE A 148 -11.54 11.76 -0.66
N ILE A 149 -11.78 11.58 -1.96
CA ILE A 149 -12.51 12.54 -2.81
C ILE A 149 -13.83 11.88 -3.19
N PRO A 150 -14.97 12.27 -2.57
CA PRO A 150 -16.27 11.78 -2.98
C PRO A 150 -16.58 12.20 -4.43
N ALA A 151 -17.08 11.26 -5.23
CA ALA A 151 -17.52 11.50 -6.60
C ALA A 151 -18.90 10.85 -6.81
N VAL A 152 -19.78 11.53 -7.55
CA VAL A 152 -21.14 11.08 -7.91
C VAL A 152 -21.26 10.83 -9.40
#